data_AF-A0A142XTF9-F1
#
_entry.id   AF-A0A142XTF9-F1
#
_cell.length_a   1.000
_cell.length_b   1.000
_cell.length_c   1.000
_cell.angle_alpha   90.00
_cell.angle_beta   90.00
_cell.angle_gamma   90.00
#
_symmetry.space_group_name_H-M   'P 1'
#
loop_
_entity.id
_entity.type
_entity.pdbx_description
1 polymer ?
#
loop_
_entity_poly.entity_id
_entity_poly.type
_entity_poly.pdbx_seq_one_letter_code
_entity_poly.pdbx_strand_id
1 'polypeptide(L)'
;MSTGDARKKPRTKGAHCADCRGHRLHTIRLCRSPNGVVTRDMVCSACEAVTRLGLCCPKCGDVRFKTEYTRHRGGTTVRVKSCRGCGHRIRTRESIESSST
;
A
#
# COMPACT_ATOMS: atom_id res chain seq x y z
N MET A 1 -24.89 -11.35 -22.11
CA MET A 1 -23.66 -10.59 -22.37
C MET A 1 -23.07 -10.17 -21.03
N SER A 2 -22.01 -10.85 -20.59
CA SER A 2 -21.40 -10.62 -19.27
C SER A 2 -20.44 -9.44 -19.36
N THR A 3 -20.82 -8.28 -18.81
CA THR A 3 -19.91 -7.15 -18.65
C THR A 3 -18.91 -7.49 -17.55
N GLY A 4 -17.69 -7.85 -17.95
CA GLY A 4 -16.57 -8.05 -17.07
C GLY A 4 -16.28 -6.76 -16.29
N ASP A 5 -16.43 -6.84 -14.98
CA ASP A 5 -16.17 -5.74 -14.05
C ASP A 5 -14.66 -5.46 -14.07
N ALA A 6 -14.27 -4.45 -14.83
CA ALA A 6 -12.89 -4.06 -15.02
C ALA A 6 -12.31 -3.61 -13.67
N ARG A 7 -11.52 -4.49 -13.05
CA ARG A 7 -10.72 -4.21 -11.85
C ARG A 7 -9.90 -2.94 -12.08
N LYS A 8 -10.42 -1.78 -11.65
CA LYS A 8 -9.70 -0.50 -11.70
C LYS A 8 -8.39 -0.66 -10.94
N LYS A 9 -7.27 -0.63 -11.65
CA LYS A 9 -5.93 -0.59 -11.03
C LYS A 9 -5.87 0.66 -10.13
N PRO A 10 -5.39 0.57 -8.88
CA PRO A 10 -5.28 1.73 -8.01
C PRO A 10 -4.34 2.76 -8.67
N ARG A 11 -4.84 3.99 -8.86
CA ARG A 11 -4.09 5.09 -9.46
C ARG A 11 -2.82 5.34 -8.65
N THR A 12 -1.69 5.47 -9.34
CA THR A 12 -0.35 5.69 -8.78
C THR A 12 -0.27 6.94 -7.91
N LYS A 13 0.65 6.91 -6.95
CA LYS A 13 0.98 7.98 -6.00
C LYS A 13 1.45 9.24 -6.74
N GLY A 14 0.55 10.16 -7.04
CA GLY A 14 0.90 11.51 -7.47
C GLY A 14 1.17 12.42 -6.27
N ALA A 15 2.01 13.44 -6.44
CA ALA A 15 2.13 14.52 -5.45
C ALA A 15 0.80 15.26 -5.23
N HIS A 16 -0.11 15.18 -6.22
CA HIS A 16 -1.42 15.82 -6.23
C HIS A 16 -2.55 14.79 -6.16
N CYS A 17 -3.68 15.21 -5.60
CA CYS A 17 -4.91 14.44 -5.55
C CYS A 17 -5.37 14.08 -6.96
N ALA A 18 -5.65 12.79 -7.20
CA ALA A 18 -6.08 12.31 -8.51
C ALA A 18 -7.48 12.80 -8.91
N ASP A 19 -8.27 13.26 -7.94
CA ASP A 19 -9.66 13.68 -8.14
C ASP A 19 -9.75 15.18 -8.37
N CYS A 20 -9.38 16.01 -7.39
CA CYS A 20 -9.45 17.48 -7.56
C CYS A 20 -8.26 18.08 -8.33
N ARG A 21 -7.18 17.31 -8.56
CA ARG A 21 -5.94 17.69 -9.30
C ARG A 21 -5.17 18.92 -8.80
N GLY A 22 -5.75 19.75 -7.92
CA GLY A 22 -5.12 20.96 -7.40
C GLY A 22 -4.29 20.72 -6.15
N HIS A 23 -4.84 19.99 -5.16
CA HIS A 23 -4.22 19.91 -3.83
C HIS A 23 -3.31 18.70 -3.66
N ARG A 24 -2.22 18.90 -2.91
CA ARG A 24 -1.32 17.82 -2.52
C ARG A 24 -1.97 16.90 -1.50
N LEU A 25 -1.75 15.59 -1.66
CA LEU A 25 -2.10 14.60 -0.65
C LEU A 25 -1.07 14.66 0.48
N HIS A 26 -1.42 15.25 1.63
CA HIS A 26 -0.46 15.46 2.73
C HIS A 26 -0.89 14.86 4.06
N THR A 27 -2.20 14.71 4.32
CA THR A 27 -2.66 14.18 5.60
C THR A 27 -2.66 12.65 5.57
N ILE A 28 -1.85 12.04 6.43
CA ILE A 28 -1.87 10.59 6.64
C ILE A 28 -2.89 10.26 7.73
N ARG A 29 -3.90 9.45 7.39
CA ARG A 29 -4.91 8.94 8.33
C ARG A 29 -4.68 7.45 8.55
N LEU A 30 -4.61 7.05 9.83
CA LEU A 30 -4.63 5.65 10.25
C LEU A 30 -6.03 5.32 10.75
N CYS A 31 -6.70 4.36 10.11
CA CYS A 31 -8.06 3.95 10.47
C CYS A 31 -8.04 2.51 10.97
N ARG A 32 -8.80 2.21 12.02
CA ARG A 32 -9.09 0.84 12.45
C ARG A 32 -10.59 0.59 12.25
N SER A 33 -10.91 -0.33 11.36
CA SER A 33 -12.28 -0.76 11.11
C SER A 33 -12.82 -1.60 12.28
N PRO A 34 -14.16 -1.71 12.45
CA PRO A 34 -14.76 -2.54 13.50
C PRO A 34 -14.34 -4.01 13.46
N ASN A 35 -14.07 -4.54 12.25
CA ASN A 35 -13.54 -5.89 12.05
C ASN A 35 -12.03 -6.02 12.35
N GLY A 36 -11.42 -4.99 12.95
CA GLY A 36 -10.03 -4.97 13.37
C GLY A 36 -9.00 -4.70 12.26
N VAL A 37 -9.43 -4.56 11.00
CA VAL A 37 -8.56 -4.21 9.87
C VAL A 37 -8.01 -2.80 10.07
N VAL A 38 -6.70 -2.63 9.90
CA VAL A 38 -6.04 -1.33 9.99
C VAL A 38 -5.62 -0.85 8.60
N THR A 39 -5.96 0.38 8.25
CA THR A 39 -5.58 0.99 6.98
C THR A 39 -4.77 2.27 7.18
N ARG A 40 -3.96 2.62 6.17
CA ARG A 40 -3.17 3.85 6.13
C ARG A 40 -3.45 4.58 4.84
N ASP A 41 -3.93 5.80 4.96
CA ASP A 41 -4.57 6.55 3.89
C ASP A 41 -3.95 7.93 3.76
N MET A 42 -3.66 8.36 2.54
CA MET A 42 -3.43 9.76 2.24
C MET A 42 -4.76 10.42 1.88
N VAL A 43 -5.08 11.50 2.56
CA VAL A 43 -6.34 12.24 2.40
C VAL A 43 -6.06 13.60 1.78
N CYS A 44 -6.83 13.97 0.76
CA CYS A 44 -6.84 15.30 0.20
C CYS A 44 -7.53 16.27 1.16
N SER A 45 -6.88 17.37 1.53
CA SER A 45 -7.47 18.36 2.45
C SER A 45 -8.65 19.14 1.85
N ALA A 46 -8.77 19.17 0.52
CA ALA A 46 -9.77 20.00 -0.16
C ALA A 46 -11.04 19.23 -0.56
N CYS A 47 -10.90 17.98 -1.02
CA CYS A 47 -12.03 17.17 -1.47
C CYS A 47 -12.17 15.85 -0.73
N GLU A 48 -11.37 15.62 0.32
CA GLU A 48 -11.37 14.42 1.17
C GLU A 48 -11.11 13.09 0.44
N ALA A 49 -10.77 13.13 -0.84
CA ALA A 49 -10.38 11.97 -1.61
C ALA A 49 -9.25 11.17 -0.93
N VAL A 50 -9.37 9.85 -0.94
CA VAL A 50 -8.48 8.93 -0.22
C VAL A 50 -7.66 8.08 -1.19
N THR A 51 -6.35 8.01 -0.94
CA THR A 51 -5.43 7.08 -1.63
C THR A 51 -4.73 6.19 -0.61
N ARG A 52 -4.82 4.86 -0.77
CA ARG A 52 -4.13 3.90 0.13
C ARG A 52 -2.62 4.10 0.07
N LEU A 53 -1.97 4.19 1.23
CA LEU A 53 -0.56 4.51 1.35
C LEU A 53 0.31 3.29 1.69
N GLY A 54 1.14 2.90 0.73
CA GLY A 54 2.18 1.89 0.91
C GLY A 54 1.65 0.46 0.85
N LEU A 55 2.34 -0.46 1.51
CA LEU A 55 2.04 -1.89 1.42
C LEU A 55 0.74 -2.24 2.17
N CYS A 56 -0.22 -2.81 1.46
CA CYS A 56 -1.49 -3.28 2.00
C CYS A 56 -1.68 -4.77 1.66
N CYS A 57 -2.39 -5.52 2.50
CA CYS A 57 -2.71 -6.91 2.20
C CYS A 57 -3.66 -6.98 0.99
N PRO A 58 -3.31 -7.73 -0.08
CA PRO A 58 -4.18 -7.83 -1.26
C PRO A 58 -5.48 -8.61 -0.99
N LYS A 59 -5.59 -9.33 0.14
CA LYS A 59 -6.81 -10.04 0.53
C LYS A 59 -7.75 -9.22 1.40
N CYS A 60 -7.25 -8.59 2.47
CA CYS A 60 -8.11 -7.91 3.45
C CYS A 60 -7.85 -6.41 3.60
N GLY A 61 -6.86 -5.85 2.88
CA GLY A 61 -6.52 -4.43 2.95
C GLY A 61 -5.73 -4.00 4.20
N ASP A 62 -5.51 -4.88 5.19
CA ASP A 62 -4.75 -4.54 6.41
C ASP A 62 -3.29 -4.18 6.06
N VAL A 63 -2.76 -3.13 6.69
CA VAL A 63 -1.38 -2.66 6.51
C VAL A 63 -0.40 -3.31 7.48
N ARG A 64 -0.89 -4.07 8.46
CA ARG A 64 -0.07 -4.70 9.49
C ARG A 64 0.39 -6.07 9.02
N PHE A 65 1.70 -6.24 9.00
CA PHE A 65 2.35 -7.48 8.63
C PHE A 65 3.32 -7.94 9.73
N LYS A 66 3.43 -9.25 9.92
CA LYS A 66 4.52 -9.90 10.65
C LYS A 66 5.57 -10.33 9.62
N THR A 67 6.82 -9.95 9.80
CA THR A 67 7.91 -10.53 8.99
C THR A 67 8.16 -11.95 9.50
N GLU A 68 8.10 -12.93 8.60
CA GLU A 68 8.38 -14.34 8.92
C GLU A 68 9.88 -14.60 8.83
N TYR A 69 10.49 -14.19 7.72
CA TYR A 69 11.93 -14.28 7.52
C TYR A 69 12.41 -13.28 6.48
N THR A 70 13.71 -13.01 6.52
CA THR A 70 14.43 -12.17 5.58
C THR A 70 15.49 -13.02 4.88
N ARG A 71 15.67 -12.83 3.57
CA ARG A 71 16.74 -13.44 2.78
C ARG A 71 17.50 -12.35 2.02
N HIS A 72 18.82 -12.39 2.09
CA HIS A 72 19.70 -11.49 1.36
C HIS A 72 20.43 -12.26 0.25
N ARG A 73 20.37 -11.80 -0.99
CA ARG A 73 21.11 -12.37 -2.14
C ARG A 73 21.43 -11.29 -3.17
N GLY A 74 22.71 -11.16 -3.57
CA GLY A 74 23.14 -10.33 -4.70
C GLY A 74 22.55 -8.91 -4.71
N GLY A 75 22.75 -8.14 -3.64
CA GLY A 75 22.25 -6.76 -3.53
C GLY A 75 20.73 -6.60 -3.33
N THR A 76 19.98 -7.71 -3.30
CA THR A 76 18.54 -7.70 -3.03
C THR A 76 18.21 -8.26 -1.65
N THR A 77 17.39 -7.53 -0.90
CA THR A 77 16.75 -7.99 0.33
C THR A 77 15.34 -8.44 0.03
N VAL A 78 15.04 -9.70 0.34
CA VAL A 78 13.70 -10.28 0.21
C VAL A 78 13.12 -10.48 1.61
N ARG A 79 11.93 -9.97 1.85
CA ARG A 79 11.20 -10.20 3.11
C ARG A 79 9.91 -10.94 2.82
N VAL A 80 9.70 -12.05 3.50
CA VAL A 80 8.43 -12.78 3.48
C VAL A 80 7.64 -12.37 4.72
N LYS A 81 6.37 -12.03 4.51
CA LYS A 81 5.52 -11.42 5.53
C LYS A 81 4.14 -12.07 5.52
N SER A 82 3.57 -12.33 6.68
CA SER A 82 2.15 -12.69 6.84
C SER A 82 1.35 -11.48 7.30
N CYS A 83 0.17 -11.29 6.69
CA CYS A 83 -0.79 -10.29 7.13
C CYS A 83 -1.32 -10.65 8.54
N ARG A 84 -1.32 -9.68 9.46
CA ARG A 84 -1.83 -9.90 10.82
C ARG A 84 -3.36 -10.06 10.88
N GLY A 85 -4.08 -9.58 9.88
CA GLY A 85 -5.54 -9.66 9.82
C GLY A 85 -6.06 -11.00 9.29
N CYS A 86 -5.47 -11.52 8.20
CA CYS A 86 -5.99 -12.73 7.52
C CYS A 86 -4.95 -13.84 7.30
N GLY A 87 -3.72 -13.69 7.79
CA GLY A 87 -2.64 -14.66 7.60
C GLY A 87 -2.07 -14.72 6.18
N HIS A 88 -2.61 -13.97 5.21
CA HIS A 88 -2.13 -14.02 3.83
C HIS A 88 -0.66 -13.65 3.72
N ARG A 89 0.10 -14.52 3.04
CA ARG A 89 1.54 -14.37 2.88
C ARG A 89 1.90 -13.61 1.61
N ILE A 90 2.78 -12.62 1.75
CA ILE A 90 3.33 -11.83 0.66
C ILE A 90 4.86 -11.86 0.70
N ARG A 91 5.48 -11.48 -0.42
CA ARG A 91 6.92 -11.33 -0.55
C ARG A 91 7.24 -9.95 -1.08
N THR A 92 8.05 -9.19 -0.35
CA THR A 92 8.59 -7.90 -0.81
C THR A 92 10.05 -8.08 -1.21
N ARG A 93 10.48 -7.30 -2.21
CA ARG A 93 11.87 -7.22 -2.66
C ARG A 93 12.30 -5.77 -2.55
N GLU A 94 13.47 -5.55 -1.97
CA GLU A 94 14.13 -4.25 -1.82
C GLU A 94 15.52 -4.39 -2.46
N SER A 95 15.82 -3.58 -3.48
CA SER A 95 17.16 -3.45 -4.08
C SER A 95 17.82 -2.18 -3.56
N ILE A 96 19.13 -2.24 -3.30
CA ILE A 96 19.92 -1.06 -2.99
C ILE A 96 20.65 -0.66 -4.27
N GLU A 97 20.36 0.52 -4.77
CA GLU A 97 21.07 1.14 -5.89
C GLU A 97 22.00 2.21 -5.33
N SER A 98 23.29 2.12 -5.64
CA SER A 98 24.25 3.17 -5.35
C SER A 98 24.51 3.96 -6.62
N SER A 99 24.14 5.23 -6.65
CA SER A 99 24.68 6.17 -7.64
C SER A 99 26.14 6.44 -7.26
N SER A 100 27.08 5.75 -7.92
CA SER A 100 28.48 6.14 -7.88
C SER A 100 28.60 7.53 -8.49
N THR A 101 28.83 8.54 -7.66
CA THR A 101 29.34 9.87 -8.06
C THR A 101 30.76 9.78 -8.58
#